data_AF-A0A6J7NJA0-F1
#
_entry.id   AF-A0A6J7NJA0-F1
#
_cell.length_a   1.000
_cell.length_b   1.000
_cell.length_c   1.000
_cell.angle_alpha   90.00
_cell.angle_beta   90.00
_cell.angle_gamma   90.00
#
_symmetry.space_group_name_H-M   'P 1'
#
loop_
_entity.id
_entity.type
_entity.pdbx_description
1 polymer ?
#
loop_
_entity_poly.entity_id
_entity_poly.type
_entity_poly.pdbx_seq_one_letter_code
_entity_poly.pdbx_strand_id
1 'polypeptide(L)'
;MSTTELTSDQADLLLGLVPADGWIAVASCRDLDTAFFFSDDLDDIGAAKRLCLSCPARRDCLDAAVERKEQFGVWGGHLFVSGKIVLSKRRKGRPPRKARPGDTMPEVDLPEIHRKLVSV
;
A
#
# COMPACT_ATOMS: atom_id res chain seq x y z
N MET A 1 11.62 39.30 -15.91
CA MET A 1 10.17 39.05 -15.79
C MET A 1 9.94 37.61 -16.23
N SER A 2 10.04 36.65 -15.30
CA SER A 2 9.89 35.22 -15.62
C SER A 2 8.42 34.92 -15.89
N THR A 3 8.10 34.62 -17.14
CA THR A 3 6.85 33.96 -17.51
C THR A 3 6.91 32.52 -17.03
N THR A 4 6.34 32.23 -15.87
CA THR A 4 6.10 30.85 -15.42
C THR A 4 5.00 30.26 -16.29
N GLU A 5 5.38 29.34 -17.16
CA GLU A 5 4.47 28.44 -17.86
C GLU A 5 3.67 27.66 -16.80
N LEU A 6 2.35 27.87 -16.76
CA LEU A 6 1.44 27.00 -16.01
C LEU A 6 1.56 25.61 -16.63
N THR A 7 2.08 24.65 -15.86
CA THR A 7 2.07 23.25 -16.27
C THR A 7 0.62 22.75 -16.32
N SER A 8 0.32 21.80 -17.21
CA SER A 8 -1.03 21.21 -17.34
C SER A 8 -1.61 20.77 -15.99
N ASP A 9 -0.77 20.20 -15.13
CA ASP A 9 -1.13 19.82 -13.75
C ASP A 9 -1.69 20.98 -12.91
N GLN A 10 -1.16 22.21 -13.06
CA GLN A 10 -1.68 23.38 -12.35
C GLN A 10 -3.04 23.85 -12.89
N ALA A 11 -3.26 23.72 -14.19
CA ALA A 11 -4.55 24.07 -14.81
C ALA A 11 -5.65 23.10 -14.39
N ASP A 12 -5.34 21.80 -14.32
CA ASP A 12 -6.29 20.75 -13.93
C ASP A 12 -6.70 20.86 -12.46
N LEU A 13 -5.79 21.29 -11.57
CA LEU A 13 -6.09 21.65 -10.18
C LEU A 13 -7.02 22.87 -10.07
N LEU A 14 -6.83 23.89 -10.92
CA LEU A 14 -7.61 25.13 -10.87
C LEU A 14 -9.04 24.95 -11.42
N LEU A 15 -9.22 24.02 -12.36
CA LEU A 15 -10.50 23.68 -12.99
C LEU A 15 -11.35 22.70 -12.15
N GLY A 16 -10.82 22.16 -11.05
CA GLY A 16 -11.53 21.21 -10.17
C GLY A 16 -11.78 19.84 -10.81
N LEU A 17 -11.01 19.48 -11.83
CA LEU A 17 -11.15 18.22 -12.57
C LEU A 17 -10.46 17.04 -11.86
N VAL A 18 -9.64 17.32 -10.84
CA VAL A 18 -9.00 16.33 -9.95
C VAL A 18 -9.48 16.61 -8.52
N PRO A 19 -10.00 15.61 -7.77
CA PRO A 19 -10.31 15.81 -6.37
C PRO A 19 -9.07 16.30 -5.62
N ALA A 20 -9.21 17.33 -4.76
CA ALA A 20 -8.09 17.85 -3.96
C ALA A 20 -7.41 16.76 -3.11
N ASP A 21 -8.16 15.68 -2.79
CA ASP A 21 -7.70 14.53 -2.04
C ASP A 21 -7.05 13.43 -2.91
N GLY A 22 -6.92 13.62 -4.23
CA GLY A 22 -6.25 12.70 -5.15
C GLY A 22 -6.74 11.25 -5.02
N TRP A 23 -5.83 10.29 -5.16
CA TRP A 23 -6.14 8.85 -4.99
C TRP A 23 -6.68 8.48 -3.60
N ILE A 24 -6.43 9.31 -2.57
CA ILE A 24 -6.93 9.07 -1.21
C ILE A 24 -8.46 9.17 -1.18
N ALA A 25 -9.06 10.03 -2.03
CA ALA A 25 -10.51 10.20 -2.14
C ALA A 25 -11.24 8.88 -2.44
N VAL A 26 -10.61 7.99 -3.20
CA VAL A 26 -11.19 6.72 -3.66
C VAL A 26 -10.61 5.50 -2.93
N ALA A 27 -9.75 5.70 -1.93
CA ALA A 27 -9.15 4.61 -1.17
C ALA A 27 -10.20 3.93 -0.28
N SER A 28 -10.41 2.62 -0.45
CA SER A 28 -11.39 1.85 0.34
C SER A 28 -11.08 1.80 1.84
N CYS A 29 -9.84 2.11 2.23
CA CYS A 29 -9.41 2.14 3.63
C CYS A 29 -9.51 3.52 4.30
N ARG A 30 -9.94 4.57 3.58
CA ARG A 30 -9.84 5.97 4.04
C ARG A 30 -10.43 6.22 5.43
N ASP A 31 -11.53 5.57 5.76
CA ASP A 31 -12.29 5.79 7.00
C ASP A 31 -12.01 4.72 8.07
N LEU A 32 -10.99 3.87 7.88
CA LEU A 32 -10.57 2.84 8.84
C LEU A 32 -9.45 3.34 9.75
N ASP A 33 -9.35 2.74 10.94
CA ASP A 33 -8.24 3.01 11.87
C ASP A 33 -6.89 2.64 11.23
N THR A 34 -5.95 3.59 11.27
CA THR A 34 -4.61 3.41 10.70
C THR A 34 -3.83 2.31 11.42
N ALA A 35 -4.04 2.11 12.73
CA ALA A 35 -3.36 1.09 13.51
C ALA A 35 -3.49 -0.32 12.91
N PHE A 36 -4.62 -0.60 12.24
CA PHE A 36 -4.88 -1.85 11.55
C PHE A 36 -3.85 -2.16 10.44
N PHE A 37 -3.36 -1.14 9.73
CA PHE A 37 -2.39 -1.29 8.63
C PHE A 37 -0.94 -1.40 9.11
N PHE A 38 -0.68 -1.06 10.38
CA PHE A 38 0.64 -1.14 11.01
C PHE A 38 0.75 -2.30 12.02
N SER A 39 -0.23 -3.21 12.02
CA SER A 39 -0.23 -4.39 12.88
C SER A 39 0.91 -5.35 12.53
N ASP A 40 1.46 -5.97 13.56
CA ASP A 40 2.49 -7.00 13.44
C ASP A 40 1.86 -8.42 13.40
N ASP A 41 0.55 -8.52 13.65
CA ASP A 41 -0.22 -9.76 13.62
C ASP A 41 -0.55 -10.20 12.18
N LEU A 42 -0.41 -11.51 11.90
CA LEU A 42 -0.63 -12.02 10.55
C LEU A 42 -2.08 -11.96 10.09
N ASP A 43 -3.04 -12.07 11.00
CA ASP A 43 -4.46 -12.04 10.67
C ASP A 43 -4.86 -10.63 10.20
N ASP A 44 -4.38 -9.61 10.91
CA ASP A 44 -4.56 -8.19 10.55
C ASP A 44 -3.85 -7.85 9.24
N ILE A 45 -2.58 -8.25 9.08
CA ILE A 45 -1.85 -8.04 7.83
C ILE A 45 -2.58 -8.69 6.66
N GLY A 46 -3.03 -9.94 6.83
CA GLY A 46 -3.79 -10.64 5.81
C GLY A 46 -5.11 -9.95 5.47
N ALA A 47 -5.79 -9.39 6.48
CA ALA A 47 -7.04 -8.66 6.30
C ALA A 47 -6.83 -7.30 5.62
N ALA A 48 -5.79 -6.55 5.99
CA ALA A 48 -5.39 -5.32 5.32
C ALA A 48 -5.05 -5.57 3.84
N LYS A 49 -4.26 -6.62 3.53
CA LYS A 49 -3.97 -7.00 2.14
C LYS A 49 -5.23 -7.38 1.36
N ARG A 50 -6.18 -8.10 1.99
CA ARG A 50 -7.48 -8.45 1.37
C ARG A 50 -8.31 -7.22 1.02
N LEU A 51 -8.35 -6.22 1.89
CA LEU A 51 -9.03 -4.95 1.61
C LEU A 51 -8.46 -4.26 0.37
N CYS A 52 -7.15 -4.35 0.15
CA CYS A 52 -6.51 -3.75 -1.01
C CYS A 52 -6.81 -4.47 -2.33
N LEU A 53 -7.29 -5.73 -2.34
CA LEU A 53 -7.48 -6.50 -3.58
C LEU A 53 -8.44 -5.84 -4.58
N SER A 54 -9.49 -5.20 -4.08
CA SER A 54 -10.51 -4.49 -4.86
C SER A 54 -10.42 -2.96 -4.76
N CYS A 55 -9.41 -2.43 -4.07
CA CYS A 55 -9.27 -0.99 -3.86
C CYS A 55 -8.83 -0.30 -5.16
N PRO A 56 -9.55 0.73 -5.67
CA PRO A 56 -9.20 1.41 -6.91
C PRO A 56 -7.91 2.22 -6.76
N ALA A 57 -7.59 2.70 -5.56
CA ALA A 57 -6.38 3.47 -5.28
C ALA A 57 -5.10 2.61 -5.09
N ARG A 58 -5.16 1.30 -5.31
CA ARG A 58 -4.08 0.37 -4.94
C ARG A 58 -2.72 0.77 -5.51
N ARG A 59 -2.69 1.16 -6.79
CA ARG A 59 -1.45 1.48 -7.50
C ARG A 59 -0.84 2.78 -7.01
N ASP A 60 -1.63 3.86 -6.98
CA ASP A 60 -1.18 5.16 -6.51
C ASP A 60 -0.75 5.12 -5.03
N CYS A 61 -1.44 4.32 -4.21
CA CYS A 61 -1.07 4.07 -2.82
C CYS A 61 0.30 3.39 -2.69
N LEU A 62 0.59 2.38 -3.52
CA LEU A 62 1.89 1.72 -3.53
C LEU A 62 2.99 2.68 -4.03
N ASP A 63 2.73 3.41 -5.11
CA ASP A 63 3.67 4.36 -5.70
C ASP A 63 4.05 5.45 -4.67
N ALA A 64 3.05 6.00 -3.97
CA ALA A 64 3.26 6.99 -2.91
C ALA A 64 4.05 6.42 -1.72
N ALA A 65 3.80 5.17 -1.32
CA ALA A 65 4.55 4.53 -0.22
C ALA A 65 6.02 4.31 -0.60
N VAL A 66 6.29 3.92 -1.85
CA VAL A 66 7.65 3.76 -2.37
C VAL A 66 8.38 5.10 -2.44
N GLU A 67 7.73 6.14 -2.94
CA GLU A 67 8.30 7.50 -3.02
C GLU A 67 8.70 8.03 -1.64
N ARG A 68 7.82 7.82 -0.64
CA ARG A 68 8.04 8.22 0.76
C ARG A 68 9.04 7.32 1.49
N LYS A 69 9.46 6.21 0.87
CA LYS A 69 10.31 5.19 1.48
C LYS A 69 9.71 4.68 2.79
N GLU A 70 8.41 4.39 2.77
CA GLU A 70 7.69 3.90 3.94
C GLU A 70 8.39 2.68 4.54
N GLN A 71 8.61 2.72 5.85
CA GLN A 71 9.43 1.69 6.51
C GLN A 71 8.61 0.47 6.89
N PHE A 72 7.33 0.65 7.22
CA PHE A 72 6.47 -0.37 7.80
C PHE A 72 5.02 -0.25 7.32
N GLY A 73 4.26 -1.33 7.53
CA GLY A 73 2.82 -1.36 7.32
C GLY A 73 2.40 -1.92 5.95
N VAL A 74 1.10 -2.07 5.75
CA VAL A 74 0.51 -2.52 4.49
C VAL A 74 0.11 -1.32 3.63
N TRP A 75 0.71 -1.21 2.45
CA TRP A 75 0.47 -0.13 1.49
C TRP A 75 0.19 -0.72 0.11
N GLY A 76 -0.91 -0.32 -0.54
CA GLY A 76 -1.29 -0.86 -1.85
C GLY A 76 -1.39 -2.39 -1.87
N GLY A 77 -1.68 -3.03 -0.73
CA GLY A 77 -1.74 -4.48 -0.57
C GLY A 77 -0.38 -5.17 -0.39
N HIS A 78 0.71 -4.42 -0.24
CA HIS A 78 2.06 -4.94 -0.01
C HIS A 78 2.54 -4.62 1.40
N LEU A 79 3.13 -5.61 2.08
CA LEU A 79 3.69 -5.42 3.41
C LEU A 79 5.10 -4.84 3.29
N PHE A 80 5.35 -3.72 3.98
CA PHE A 80 6.67 -3.10 4.11
C PHE A 80 7.32 -3.51 5.43
N VAL A 81 8.59 -3.90 5.36
CA VAL A 81 9.44 -4.14 6.53
C VAL A 81 10.82 -3.55 6.23
N SER A 82 11.22 -2.55 7.01
CA SER A 82 12.47 -1.81 6.83
C SER A 82 12.65 -1.29 5.40
N GLY A 83 11.57 -0.76 4.81
CA GLY A 83 11.58 -0.18 3.47
C GLY A 83 11.59 -1.19 2.31
N LYS A 84 11.47 -2.50 2.60
CA LYS A 84 11.39 -3.56 1.60
C LYS A 84 10.01 -4.19 1.56
N ILE A 85 9.59 -4.64 0.38
CA ILE A 85 8.35 -5.38 0.18
C ILE A 85 8.57 -6.84 0.61
N VAL A 86 7.78 -7.31 1.56
CA VAL A 86 7.77 -8.67 2.07
C VAL A 86 6.54 -9.40 1.52
N LEU A 87 6.78 -10.38 0.64
CA LEU A 87 5.68 -11.13 0.01
C LEU A 87 5.01 -12.12 0.97
N SER A 88 5.78 -12.67 1.92
CA SER A 88 5.28 -13.60 2.93
C SER A 88 5.92 -13.33 4.30
N LYS A 89 5.12 -13.39 5.36
CA LYS A 89 5.58 -13.30 6.75
C LYS A 89 5.07 -14.52 7.51
N ARG A 90 5.91 -15.09 8.37
CA ARG A 90 5.55 -16.21 9.25
C ARG A 90 5.26 -15.70 10.66
N ARG A 91 4.41 -16.42 11.40
CA ARG A 91 4.19 -16.11 12.82
C ARG A 91 5.48 -16.29 13.59
N LYS A 92 5.65 -15.48 14.64
CA LYS A 92 6.73 -15.67 15.61
C LYS A 92 6.53 -17.01 16.34
N GLY A 93 7.62 -17.71 16.59
CA GLY A 93 7.64 -18.98 17.34
C GLY A 93 7.76 -20.24 16.48
N ARG A 94 7.60 -21.40 17.12
CA ARG A 94 7.73 -22.72 16.47
C ARG A 94 6.59 -22.91 15.46
N PRO A 95 6.88 -23.33 14.21
CA PRO A 95 5.84 -23.64 13.24
C PRO A 95 4.85 -24.67 13.80
N PRO A 96 3.54 -24.43 13.65
CA PRO A 96 2.53 -25.39 14.09
C PRO A 96 2.59 -26.64 13.21
N ARG A 97 2.15 -27.80 13.75
CA ARG A 97 2.05 -29.04 12.98
C ARG A 97 1.08 -28.93 11.79
N LYS A 98 0.07 -28.05 11.91
CA LYS A 98 -0.90 -27.74 10.87
C LYS A 98 -0.94 -26.22 10.70
N ALA A 99 -0.88 -25.74 9.46
CA ALA A 99 -1.04 -24.33 9.16
C ALA A 99 -2.43 -23.85 9.60
N ARG A 100 -2.47 -22.63 10.13
CA ARG A 100 -3.71 -21.93 10.44
C ARG A 100 -4.18 -21.19 9.18
N PRO A 101 -5.48 -20.91 9.02
CA PRO A 101 -5.99 -20.14 7.88
C PRO A 101 -5.26 -18.79 7.68
N GLY A 102 -4.95 -18.08 8.77
CA GLY A 102 -4.23 -16.80 8.74
C GLY A 102 -2.72 -16.90 8.48
N ASP A 103 -2.15 -18.10 8.36
CA ASP A 103 -0.75 -18.28 7.98
C ASP A 103 -0.55 -18.10 6.45
N THR A 104 -1.63 -18.16 5.67
CA THR A 104 -1.62 -17.90 4.22
C THR A 104 -1.99 -16.45 3.95
N MET A 105 -1.03 -15.67 3.45
CA MET A 105 -1.30 -14.31 3.00
C MET A 105 -1.96 -14.31 1.61
N PRO A 106 -2.89 -13.38 1.35
CA PRO A 106 -3.36 -13.13 -0.01
C PRO A 106 -2.18 -12.63 -0.86
N GLU A 107 -2.10 -13.14 -2.07
CA GLU A 107 -1.20 -12.60 -3.09
C GLU A 107 -1.84 -11.37 -3.73
N VAL A 108 -1.05 -10.32 -3.88
CA VAL A 108 -1.47 -9.07 -4.51
C VAL A 108 -0.50 -8.81 -5.65
N ASP A 109 -1.03 -8.41 -6.80
CA ASP A 109 -0.22 -8.08 -7.96
C ASP A 109 0.80 -6.98 -7.62
N LEU A 110 2.08 -7.27 -7.91
CA LEU A 110 3.19 -6.34 -7.69
C LEU A 110 3.65 -5.79 -9.04
N PRO A 111 3.47 -4.48 -9.29
CA PRO A 111 3.97 -3.84 -10.51
C PRO A 111 5.49 -4.04 -10.69
N GLU A 112 5.91 -4.31 -11.93
CA GLU A 112 7.31 -4.59 -12.29
C GLU A 112 8.31 -3.56 -11.75
N ILE A 113 7.93 -2.28 -11.84
CA ILE A 113 8.74 -1.14 -11.39
C ILE A 113 9.21 -1.26 -9.94
N HIS A 114 8.44 -1.96 -9.09
CA HIS A 114 8.72 -2.12 -7.66
C HIS A 114 9.30 -3.49 -7.29
N ARG A 115 9.45 -4.42 -8.24
CA ARG A 115 10.01 -5.77 -7.95
C ARG A 115 11.40 -5.72 -7.33
N LYS A 116 12.20 -4.69 -7.68
CA LYS A 116 13.52 -4.45 -7.08
C LYS A 116 13.51 -4.22 -5.56
N LEU A 117 12.36 -3.89 -4.97
CA LEU A 117 12.20 -3.64 -3.53
C LEU A 117 11.82 -4.90 -2.75
N VAL A 118 11.56 -6.02 -3.42
CA VAL A 118 11.21 -7.27 -2.75
C VAL A 118 12.40 -7.79 -1.96
N SER A 119 12.17 -8.12 -0.68
CA SER A 119 13.17 -8.84 0.11
C SER A 119 13.32 -10.25 -0.43
N VAL A 120 14.54 -10.60 -0.84
CA VAL A 120 14.95 -11.98 -1.15
C VAL A 120 15.16 -12.76 0.15
#